data_AF-A0A7X8F8Y4-F1
#
_entry.id   AF-A0A7X8F8Y4-F1
#
_cell.length_a   1.000
_cell.length_b   1.000
_cell.length_c   1.000
_cell.angle_alpha   90.00
_cell.angle_beta   90.00
_cell.angle_gamma   90.00
#
_symmetry.space_group_name_H-M   'P 1'
#
loop_
_entity.id
_entity.type
_entity.pdbx_description
1 polymer ?
#
loop_
_entity_poly.entity_id
_entity_poly.type
_entity_poly.pdbx_seq_one_letter_code
_entity_poly.pdbx_strand_id
1 'polypeptide(L)'
;MGKLLPLAYFAPEEIDLQGFATVAKHLPPLSYISGSAPVIQRLRDQGQRPHSILSFPKVLIMSRHSLHKFPCSKIISIGMRHGPYHFKRMTRAVNYNRFDLYLFSSEADKRAAEEIGVKVGCAVGFPRLDPAFDGSITSEHLQEVRQKLALDPAKPTLLFSATWDASGMSAIDKWINALPSLAERWNIMVTLHPWMAVKYVKTIRATPGVVFLKQRDLLRAMMLADVCIGDQSSILAECCA
;
A
#
# COMPACT_ATOMS: atom_id res chain seq x y z
N MET A 1 -12.14 -35.36 -6.03
CA MET A 1 -12.66 -33.99 -5.95
C MET A 1 -11.72 -33.16 -5.09
N GLY A 2 -11.22 -32.02 -5.58
CA GLY A 2 -10.30 -31.17 -4.82
C GLY A 2 -10.97 -30.59 -3.57
N LYS A 3 -10.23 -30.51 -2.46
CA LYS A 3 -10.72 -29.91 -1.21
C LYS A 3 -11.00 -28.42 -1.44
N LEU A 4 -12.23 -27.99 -1.18
CA LEU A 4 -12.64 -26.60 -1.32
C LEU A 4 -11.89 -25.74 -0.30
N LEU A 5 -11.22 -24.68 -0.75
CA LEU A 5 -10.48 -23.76 0.12
C LEU A 5 -11.48 -22.96 0.96
N PRO A 6 -11.43 -23.00 2.31
CA PRO A 6 -12.41 -22.29 3.13
C PRO A 6 -12.32 -20.77 2.96
N LEU A 7 -11.11 -20.21 2.98
CA LEU A 7 -10.83 -18.79 2.89
C LEU A 7 -9.57 -18.59 2.07
N ALA A 8 -9.62 -17.67 1.11
CA ALA A 8 -8.43 -17.31 0.33
C ALA A 8 -8.29 -15.80 0.13
N TYR A 9 -7.03 -15.37 -0.03
CA TYR A 9 -6.67 -14.03 -0.46
C TYR A 9 -6.06 -14.07 -1.86
N PHE A 10 -6.59 -13.28 -2.79
CA PHE A 10 -6.03 -13.13 -4.12
C PHE A 10 -5.09 -11.93 -4.19
N ALA A 11 -3.81 -12.21 -4.46
CA ALA A 11 -2.73 -11.23 -4.52
C ALA A 11 -2.03 -11.28 -5.89
N PRO A 12 -2.41 -10.43 -6.86
CA PRO A 12 -1.72 -10.35 -8.14
C PRO A 12 -0.38 -9.62 -8.07
N GLU A 13 -0.19 -8.72 -7.10
CA GLU A 13 1.03 -7.92 -6.94
C GLU A 13 1.54 -7.95 -5.49
N GLU A 14 2.84 -7.66 -5.27
CA GLU A 14 3.43 -7.67 -3.92
C GLU A 14 2.82 -6.64 -2.98
N ILE A 15 2.38 -5.49 -3.50
CA ILE A 15 1.73 -4.44 -2.69
C ILE A 15 0.41 -4.95 -2.07
N ASP A 16 -0.28 -5.88 -2.75
CA ASP A 16 -1.50 -6.47 -2.23
C ASP A 16 -1.21 -7.34 -0.99
N LEU A 17 -0.07 -8.02 -0.94
CA LEU A 17 0.36 -8.76 0.26
C LEU A 17 0.70 -7.81 1.41
N GLN A 18 1.36 -6.69 1.11
CA GLN A 18 1.76 -5.70 2.13
C GLN A 18 0.54 -5.04 2.78
N GLY A 19 -0.43 -4.60 1.97
CA GLY A 19 -1.65 -3.97 2.47
C GLY A 19 -2.54 -4.91 3.28
N PHE A 20 -2.44 -6.22 3.05
CA PHE A 20 -3.27 -7.22 3.72
C PHE A 20 -2.59 -7.90 4.92
N ALA A 21 -1.28 -7.75 5.09
CA ALA A 21 -0.51 -8.45 6.11
C ALA A 21 -1.03 -8.21 7.54
N THR A 22 -1.48 -6.99 7.84
CA THR A 22 -2.02 -6.60 9.16
C THR A 22 -3.38 -7.24 9.43
N VAL A 23 -4.18 -7.48 8.39
CA VAL A 23 -5.48 -8.15 8.49
C VAL A 23 -5.31 -9.67 8.59
N ALA A 24 -4.39 -10.24 7.80
CA ALA A 24 -4.21 -11.68 7.68
C ALA A 24 -3.98 -12.40 9.03
N LYS A 25 -3.31 -11.73 9.98
CA LYS A 25 -3.04 -12.29 11.33
C LYS A 25 -4.30 -12.53 12.17
N HIS A 26 -5.41 -11.88 11.84
CA HIS A 26 -6.68 -11.98 12.57
C HIS A 26 -7.67 -12.97 11.93
N LEU A 27 -7.31 -13.58 10.79
CA LEU A 27 -8.19 -14.46 10.05
C LEU A 27 -7.90 -15.94 10.35
N PRO A 28 -8.88 -16.84 10.15
CA PRO A 28 -8.63 -18.27 10.12
C PRO A 28 -7.56 -18.64 9.08
N PRO A 29 -7.03 -19.89 9.11
CA PRO A 29 -6.02 -20.35 8.17
C PRO A 29 -6.35 -19.99 6.71
N LEU A 30 -5.45 -19.19 6.12
CA LEU A 30 -5.66 -18.51 4.86
C LEU A 30 -4.89 -19.19 3.73
N SER A 31 -5.56 -19.46 2.62
CA SER A 31 -4.90 -19.84 1.37
C SER A 31 -4.58 -18.59 0.53
N TYR A 32 -3.40 -18.56 -0.09
CA TYR A 32 -3.05 -17.48 -1.02
C TYR A 32 -3.29 -17.95 -2.46
N ILE A 33 -3.86 -17.09 -3.29
CA ILE A 33 -4.05 -17.33 -4.73
C ILE A 33 -3.28 -16.25 -5.48
N SER A 34 -2.43 -16.65 -6.42
CA SER A 34 -1.73 -15.72 -7.30
C SER A 34 -1.40 -16.35 -8.64
N GLY A 35 -1.33 -15.54 -9.69
CA GLY A 35 -0.75 -15.91 -10.99
C GLY A 35 0.61 -15.27 -11.25
N SER A 36 1.14 -14.50 -10.29
CA SER A 36 2.37 -13.73 -10.46
C SER A 36 3.57 -14.49 -9.90
N ALA A 37 4.55 -14.81 -10.75
CA ALA A 37 5.74 -15.56 -10.34
C ALA A 37 6.52 -14.88 -9.18
N PRO A 38 6.73 -13.55 -9.18
CA PRO A 38 7.34 -12.86 -8.04
C PRO A 38 6.55 -13.06 -6.72
N VAL A 39 5.23 -12.90 -6.77
CA VAL A 39 4.36 -13.08 -5.59
C VAL A 39 4.37 -14.53 -5.11
N ILE A 40 4.31 -15.49 -6.03
CA ILE A 40 4.39 -16.92 -5.72
C ILE A 40 5.70 -17.25 -5.03
N GLN A 41 6.82 -16.75 -5.55
CA GLN A 41 8.14 -16.99 -4.96
C GLN A 41 8.21 -16.37 -3.55
N ARG A 42 7.77 -15.12 -3.41
CA ARG A 42 7.73 -14.42 -2.12
C ARG A 42 6.93 -15.18 -1.05
N LEU A 43 5.79 -15.75 -1.43
CA LEU A 43 4.95 -16.58 -0.55
C LEU A 43 5.65 -17.89 -0.17
N ARG A 44 6.32 -18.56 -1.12
CA ARG A 44 7.10 -19.77 -0.85
C ARG A 44 8.26 -19.51 0.11
N ASP A 45 8.93 -18.38 -0.04
CA ASP A 45 10.00 -17.95 0.88
C ASP A 45 9.47 -17.69 2.30
N GLN A 46 8.16 -17.44 2.46
CA GLN A 46 7.46 -17.32 3.75
C GLN A 46 6.90 -18.67 4.25
N GLY A 47 7.25 -19.79 3.61
CA GLY A 47 6.74 -21.12 3.94
C GLY A 47 5.28 -21.35 3.50
N GLN A 48 4.69 -20.44 2.73
CA GLN A 48 3.33 -20.57 2.22
C GLN A 48 3.29 -21.40 0.94
N ARG A 49 2.14 -22.05 0.68
CA ARG A 49 1.89 -22.79 -0.55
C ARG A 49 0.78 -22.11 -1.35
N PRO A 50 1.11 -21.17 -2.26
CA PRO A 50 0.11 -20.48 -3.05
C PRO A 50 -0.58 -21.44 -4.03
N HIS A 51 -1.87 -21.19 -4.24
CA HIS A 51 -2.72 -21.89 -5.17
C HIS A 51 -2.79 -21.14 -6.52
N SER A 52 -3.09 -21.90 -7.58
CA SER A 52 -3.30 -21.36 -8.91
C SER A 52 -4.55 -20.48 -8.99
N ILE A 53 -4.63 -19.62 -10.00
CA ILE A 53 -5.80 -18.78 -10.25
C ILE A 53 -7.09 -19.57 -10.58
N LEU A 54 -6.97 -20.86 -10.91
CA LEU A 54 -8.09 -21.78 -11.15
C LEU A 54 -8.62 -22.41 -9.85
N SER A 55 -8.41 -21.76 -8.70
CA SER A 55 -8.89 -22.21 -7.39
C SER A 55 -10.07 -21.35 -6.94
N PHE A 56 -11.18 -21.99 -6.60
CA PHE A 56 -12.44 -21.33 -6.25
C PHE A 56 -12.74 -21.58 -4.76
N PRO A 57 -12.41 -20.65 -3.84
CA PRO A 57 -12.66 -20.82 -2.40
C PRO A 57 -14.14 -20.63 -2.04
N LYS A 58 -14.52 -20.90 -0.78
CA LYS A 58 -15.84 -20.47 -0.25
C LYS A 58 -15.87 -18.96 -0.03
N VAL A 59 -14.80 -18.40 0.53
CA VAL A 59 -14.65 -16.97 0.79
C VAL A 59 -13.39 -16.45 0.11
N LEU A 60 -13.50 -15.34 -0.61
CA LEU A 60 -12.40 -14.73 -1.36
C LEU A 60 -12.25 -13.25 -0.98
N ILE A 61 -11.06 -12.88 -0.51
CA ILE A 61 -10.67 -11.49 -0.24
C ILE A 61 -9.71 -11.03 -1.34
N MET A 62 -9.83 -9.77 -1.81
CA MET A 62 -8.87 -9.21 -2.78
C MET A 62 -8.80 -7.68 -2.74
N SER A 63 -7.61 -7.13 -3.01
CA SER A 63 -7.38 -5.67 -3.03
C SER A 63 -7.62 -5.01 -4.41
N ARG A 64 -8.28 -5.72 -5.33
CA ARG A 64 -8.45 -5.34 -6.74
C ARG A 64 -9.86 -5.67 -7.23
N HIS A 65 -10.35 -4.93 -8.22
CA HIS A 65 -11.62 -5.24 -8.91
C HIS A 65 -11.45 -6.39 -9.92
N SER A 66 -11.02 -7.56 -9.44
CA SER A 66 -10.66 -8.72 -10.27
C SER A 66 -11.60 -9.92 -10.12
N LEU A 67 -12.82 -9.71 -9.61
CA LEU A 67 -13.77 -10.80 -9.39
C LEU A 67 -14.17 -11.54 -10.68
N HIS A 68 -14.02 -10.90 -11.85
CA HIS A 68 -14.22 -11.56 -13.15
C HIS A 68 -13.30 -12.78 -13.36
N LYS A 69 -12.19 -12.89 -12.62
CA LYS A 69 -11.29 -14.07 -12.65
C LYS A 69 -11.83 -15.25 -11.85
N PHE A 70 -12.85 -15.03 -11.03
CA PHE A 70 -13.50 -16.03 -10.19
C PHE A 70 -15.01 -16.05 -10.48
N PRO A 71 -15.44 -16.45 -11.70
CA PRO A 71 -16.83 -16.37 -12.15
C PRO A 71 -17.71 -17.46 -11.51
N CYS A 72 -17.83 -17.46 -10.18
CA CYS A 72 -18.66 -18.39 -9.42
C CYS A 72 -19.49 -17.61 -8.41
N SER A 73 -20.82 -17.63 -8.58
CA SER A 73 -21.77 -16.90 -7.72
C SER A 73 -21.89 -17.46 -6.30
N LYS A 74 -21.29 -18.63 -6.02
CA LYS A 74 -21.29 -19.25 -4.69
C LYS A 74 -20.13 -18.77 -3.80
N ILE A 75 -19.22 -17.97 -4.35
CA ILE A 75 -18.10 -17.41 -3.59
C ILE A 75 -18.59 -16.17 -2.84
N ILE A 76 -18.40 -16.14 -1.53
CA ILE A 76 -18.56 -14.92 -0.74
C ILE A 76 -17.32 -14.06 -1.00
N SER A 77 -17.52 -12.87 -1.55
CA SER A 77 -16.47 -12.03 -2.11
C SER A 77 -16.35 -10.70 -1.34
N ILE A 78 -15.15 -10.46 -0.81
CA ILE A 78 -14.83 -9.25 -0.05
C ILE A 78 -13.75 -8.47 -0.80
N GLY A 79 -14.09 -7.28 -1.26
CA GLY A 79 -13.17 -6.35 -1.89
C GLY A 79 -12.56 -5.39 -0.87
N MET A 80 -11.31 -5.00 -1.07
CA MET A 80 -10.69 -3.89 -0.35
C MET A 80 -9.79 -3.08 -1.29
N ARG A 81 -9.27 -1.95 -0.82
CA ARG A 81 -8.26 -1.18 -1.54
C ARG A 81 -6.85 -1.56 -1.08
N HIS A 82 -5.87 -1.56 -1.99
CA HIS A 82 -4.45 -1.68 -1.63
C HIS A 82 -3.79 -0.35 -1.24
N GLY A 83 -4.57 0.74 -1.18
CA GLY A 83 -4.12 2.07 -0.80
C GLY A 83 -5.28 3.07 -0.81
N PRO A 84 -5.14 4.23 -0.14
CA PRO A 84 -6.14 5.30 -0.20
C PRO A 84 -6.17 5.90 -1.62
N TYR A 85 -7.37 6.01 -2.19
CA TYR A 85 -7.59 6.42 -3.59
C TYR A 85 -8.19 7.83 -3.70
N HIS A 86 -8.02 8.69 -2.70
CA HIS A 86 -8.61 10.03 -2.68
C HIS A 86 -8.21 10.89 -3.90
N PHE A 87 -7.06 10.60 -4.52
CA PHE A 87 -6.55 11.30 -5.71
C PHE A 87 -6.82 10.56 -7.03
N LYS A 88 -7.55 9.43 -7.00
CA LYS A 88 -7.84 8.60 -8.17
C LYS A 88 -9.33 8.59 -8.47
N ARG A 89 -9.67 8.65 -9.75
CA ARG A 89 -11.05 8.48 -10.19
C ARG A 89 -11.58 7.11 -9.78
N MET A 90 -12.75 7.08 -9.14
CA MET A 90 -13.43 5.82 -8.83
C MET A 90 -13.86 5.11 -10.11
N THR A 91 -13.84 3.76 -10.07
CA THR A 91 -14.37 2.97 -11.18
C THR A 91 -15.90 2.97 -11.18
N ARG A 92 -16.53 2.32 -12.15
CA ARG A 92 -18.00 2.24 -12.25
C ARG A 92 -18.56 1.45 -11.06
N ALA A 93 -19.72 1.86 -10.53
CA ALA A 93 -20.37 1.17 -9.41
C ALA A 93 -20.59 -0.34 -9.62
N VAL A 94 -20.86 -0.76 -10.86
CA VAL A 94 -20.99 -2.18 -11.23
C VAL A 94 -19.77 -3.02 -10.85
N ASN A 95 -18.57 -2.45 -10.80
CA ASN A 95 -17.37 -3.19 -10.42
C ASN A 95 -17.30 -3.44 -8.91
N TYR A 96 -17.82 -2.51 -8.10
CA TYR A 96 -17.94 -2.66 -6.64
C TYR A 96 -19.09 -3.61 -6.30
N ASN A 97 -20.26 -3.42 -6.91
CA ASN A 97 -21.48 -4.19 -6.65
C ASN A 97 -21.40 -5.66 -7.12
N ARG A 98 -20.27 -6.08 -7.72
CA ARG A 98 -19.96 -7.49 -7.96
C ARG A 98 -19.53 -8.21 -6.68
N PHE A 99 -19.01 -7.48 -5.70
CA PHE A 99 -18.63 -8.01 -4.40
C PHE A 99 -19.86 -8.13 -3.49
N ASP A 100 -19.81 -9.05 -2.54
CA ASP A 100 -20.80 -9.12 -1.45
C ASP A 100 -20.55 -8.03 -0.41
N LEU A 101 -19.29 -7.64 -0.22
CA LEU A 101 -18.85 -6.56 0.65
C LEU A 101 -17.63 -5.85 0.05
N TYR A 102 -17.57 -4.53 0.12
CA TYR A 102 -16.42 -3.74 -0.30
C TYR A 102 -15.97 -2.79 0.80
N LEU A 103 -14.71 -2.89 1.18
CA LEU A 103 -14.08 -2.14 2.27
C LEU A 103 -13.45 -0.84 1.73
N PHE A 104 -13.88 0.29 2.29
CA PHE A 104 -13.41 1.64 1.96
C PHE A 104 -12.52 2.20 3.06
N SER A 105 -11.57 3.06 2.66
CA SER A 105 -10.59 3.68 3.55
C SER A 105 -11.16 4.77 4.47
N SER A 106 -12.32 5.33 4.17
CA SER A 106 -12.98 6.34 5.00
C SER A 106 -14.48 6.43 4.72
N GLU A 107 -15.23 7.08 5.61
CA GLU A 107 -16.64 7.40 5.37
C GLU A 107 -16.83 8.36 4.18
N ALA A 108 -15.87 9.26 3.93
CA ALA A 108 -15.90 10.12 2.77
C ALA A 108 -15.78 9.32 1.46
N ASP A 109 -14.88 8.33 1.41
CA ASP A 109 -14.77 7.42 0.26
C ASP A 109 -16.04 6.60 0.05
N LYS A 110 -16.65 6.11 1.13
CA LYS A 110 -17.90 5.35 1.06
C LYS A 110 -19.04 6.20 0.50
N ARG A 111 -19.23 7.43 1.01
CA ARG A 111 -20.25 8.36 0.51
C ARG A 111 -20.07 8.68 -0.97
N ALA A 112 -18.84 8.99 -1.38
CA ALA A 112 -18.54 9.23 -2.80
C ALA A 112 -18.79 8.00 -3.68
N ALA A 113 -18.63 6.78 -3.15
CA ALA A 113 -18.99 5.55 -3.85
C ALA A 113 -20.51 5.35 -3.93
N GLU A 114 -21.26 5.68 -2.88
CA GLU A 114 -22.72 5.63 -2.86
C GLU A 114 -23.33 6.59 -3.89
N GLU A 115 -22.77 7.79 -4.05
CA GLU A 115 -23.18 8.79 -5.05
C GLU A 115 -23.12 8.26 -6.49
N ILE A 116 -22.17 7.36 -6.79
CA ILE A 116 -22.06 6.72 -8.12
C ILE A 116 -22.86 5.41 -8.23
N GLY A 117 -23.57 5.01 -7.17
CA GLY A 117 -24.48 3.84 -7.14
C GLY A 117 -23.90 2.56 -6.51
N VAL A 118 -22.83 2.65 -5.71
CA VAL A 118 -22.33 1.49 -4.94
C VAL A 118 -23.27 1.19 -3.76
N LYS A 119 -23.53 -0.11 -3.52
CA LYS A 119 -24.49 -0.59 -2.51
C LYS A 119 -23.89 -1.51 -1.44
N VAL A 120 -22.65 -1.94 -1.63
CA VAL A 120 -22.01 -3.00 -0.83
C VAL A 120 -20.88 -2.46 0.05
N GLY A 121 -20.87 -1.16 0.34
CA GLY A 121 -19.74 -0.47 0.96
C GLY A 121 -19.74 -0.46 2.49
N CYS A 122 -18.58 -0.70 3.09
CA CYS A 122 -18.31 -0.48 4.52
C CYS A 122 -17.01 0.32 4.68
N ALA A 123 -17.00 1.38 5.49
CA ALA A 123 -15.79 2.13 5.79
C ALA A 123 -15.07 1.51 6.99
N VAL A 124 -13.79 1.18 6.84
CA VAL A 124 -13.01 0.44 7.86
C VAL A 124 -11.63 1.03 8.12
N GLY A 125 -11.29 2.17 7.51
CA GLY A 125 -9.93 2.71 7.55
C GLY A 125 -8.99 1.97 6.58
N PHE A 126 -7.69 2.17 6.77
CA PHE A 126 -6.67 1.51 5.97
C PHE A 126 -5.79 0.62 6.86
N PRO A 127 -6.05 -0.70 6.90
CA PRO A 127 -5.41 -1.61 7.87
C PRO A 127 -3.89 -1.62 7.85
N ARG A 128 -3.26 -1.22 6.74
CA ARG A 128 -1.79 -1.08 6.66
C ARG A 128 -1.25 -0.12 7.71
N LEU A 129 -2.04 0.87 8.12
CA LEU A 129 -1.65 1.90 9.09
C LEU A 129 -1.91 1.49 10.54
N ASP A 130 -2.67 0.41 10.80
CA ASP A 130 -2.99 -0.05 12.16
C ASP A 130 -1.76 -0.12 13.08
N PRO A 131 -0.56 -0.60 12.63
CA PRO A 131 0.63 -0.65 13.48
C PRO A 131 1.10 0.71 14.04
N ALA A 132 0.71 1.82 13.42
CA ALA A 132 0.99 3.17 13.90
C ALA A 132 0.09 3.59 15.06
N PHE A 133 -1.06 2.92 15.24
CA PHE A 133 -2.10 3.28 16.21
C PHE A 133 -2.36 2.19 17.26
N ASP A 134 -2.00 0.93 17.00
CA ASP A 134 -2.30 -0.23 17.86
C ASP A 134 -1.19 -0.56 18.87
N GLY A 135 -0.11 0.24 18.91
CA GLY A 135 1.04 0.02 19.78
C GLY A 135 2.08 -0.97 19.25
N SER A 136 1.89 -1.55 18.05
CA SER A 136 2.88 -2.44 17.42
C SER A 136 4.20 -1.73 17.09
N ILE A 137 4.16 -0.42 16.81
CA ILE A 137 5.34 0.43 16.64
C ILE A 137 5.50 1.28 17.90
N THR A 138 6.60 1.06 18.62
CA THR A 138 6.92 1.75 19.87
C THR A 138 7.94 2.84 19.63
N SER A 139 8.14 3.70 20.63
CA SER A 139 9.18 4.75 20.60
C SER A 139 10.58 4.16 20.40
N GLU A 140 10.86 2.98 20.97
CA GLU A 140 12.14 2.27 20.81
C GLU A 140 12.33 1.83 19.36
N HIS A 141 11.29 1.25 18.73
CA HIS A 141 11.33 0.89 17.31
C HIS A 141 11.60 2.12 16.42
N LEU A 142 10.99 3.27 16.73
CA LEU A 142 11.24 4.51 16.00
C LEU A 142 12.66 5.04 16.21
N GLN A 143 13.19 4.93 17.42
CA GLN A 143 14.56 5.34 17.74
C GLN A 143 15.59 4.47 17.02
N GLU A 144 15.37 3.16 16.93
CA GLU A 144 16.20 2.25 16.14
C GLU A 144 16.21 2.64 14.65
N VAL A 145 15.03 2.97 14.10
CA VAL A 145 14.94 3.43 12.70
C VAL A 145 15.66 4.76 12.52
N ARG A 146 15.48 5.72 13.44
CA ARG A 146 16.17 7.02 13.41
C ARG A 146 17.68 6.85 13.38
N GLN A 147 18.22 5.97 14.23
CA GLN A 147 19.66 5.66 14.29
C GLN A 147 20.13 4.96 13.02
N LYS A 148 19.39 3.95 12.54
CA LYS A 148 19.72 3.20 11.33
C LYS A 148 19.74 4.08 10.08
N LEU A 149 18.86 5.07 10.02
CA LEU A 149 18.82 6.07 8.94
C LEU A 149 19.77 7.24 9.18
N ALA A 150 20.48 7.26 10.30
CA ALA A 150 21.39 8.33 10.71
C ALA A 150 20.76 9.73 10.68
N LEU A 151 19.49 9.84 11.12
CA LEU A 151 18.80 11.14 11.16
C LEU A 151 19.31 11.97 12.34
N ASP A 152 19.69 13.21 12.05
CA ASP A 152 20.17 14.17 13.04
C ASP A 152 19.02 14.62 13.96
N PRO A 153 19.10 14.39 15.29
CA PRO A 153 18.04 14.79 16.22
C PRO A 153 17.86 16.31 16.31
N ALA A 154 18.83 17.13 15.89
CA ALA A 154 18.71 18.58 15.85
C ALA A 154 17.97 19.11 14.62
N LYS A 155 17.73 18.26 13.61
CA LYS A 155 17.03 18.65 12.37
C LYS A 155 15.61 18.08 12.32
N PRO A 156 14.63 18.87 11.85
CA PRO A 156 13.34 18.33 11.48
C PRO A 156 13.46 17.44 10.22
N THR A 157 12.48 16.57 10.01
CA THR A 157 12.50 15.49 9.02
C THR A 157 11.46 15.68 7.92
N LEU A 158 11.90 15.69 6.67
CA LEU A 158 11.06 15.73 5.47
C LEU A 158 10.95 14.35 4.83
N LEU A 159 9.73 13.95 4.49
CA LEU A 159 9.47 12.80 3.62
C LEU A 159 9.00 13.27 2.25
N PHE A 160 9.82 13.07 1.22
CA PHE A 160 9.45 13.30 -0.16
C PHE A 160 8.90 12.04 -0.82
N SER A 161 7.82 12.21 -1.58
CA SER A 161 7.28 11.20 -2.48
C SER A 161 7.00 11.79 -3.86
N ALA A 162 7.07 10.96 -4.90
CA ALA A 162 6.55 11.30 -6.23
C ALA A 162 5.85 10.11 -6.87
N THR A 163 4.75 10.39 -7.56
CA THR A 163 4.08 9.44 -8.45
C THR A 163 4.97 9.13 -9.66
N TRP A 164 4.60 8.10 -10.42
CA TRP A 164 5.35 7.62 -11.58
C TRP A 164 5.60 8.75 -12.60
N ASP A 165 6.85 8.92 -13.04
CA ASP A 165 7.28 10.01 -13.92
C ASP A 165 6.56 10.01 -15.28
N ALA A 166 6.20 8.84 -15.83
CA ALA A 166 5.44 8.76 -17.07
C ALA A 166 3.91 8.88 -16.91
N SER A 167 3.40 9.15 -15.69
CA SER A 167 1.97 9.36 -15.45
C SER A 167 1.44 10.70 -15.96
N GLY A 168 2.33 11.65 -16.28
CA GLY A 168 1.98 13.04 -16.58
C GLY A 168 1.62 13.90 -15.36
N MET A 169 1.72 13.34 -14.14
CA MET A 169 1.32 13.99 -12.89
C MET A 169 2.42 14.00 -11.83
N SER A 170 3.63 13.54 -12.19
CA SER A 170 4.78 13.51 -11.28
C SER A 170 5.42 14.87 -11.12
N ALA A 171 5.73 15.22 -9.88
CA ALA A 171 6.46 16.43 -9.55
C ALA A 171 7.96 16.19 -9.32
N ILE A 172 8.50 15.01 -9.61
CA ILE A 172 9.90 14.64 -9.32
C ILE A 172 10.92 15.68 -9.83
N ASP A 173 10.75 16.16 -11.07
CA ASP A 173 11.64 17.15 -11.69
C ASP A 173 11.58 18.53 -11.00
N LYS A 174 10.52 18.81 -10.23
CA LYS A 174 10.36 20.09 -9.53
C LYS A 174 11.18 20.18 -8.26
N TRP A 175 11.46 19.06 -7.60
CA TRP A 175 12.09 19.07 -6.27
C TRP A 175 13.40 18.28 -6.19
N ILE A 176 13.71 17.38 -7.12
CA ILE A 176 14.91 16.52 -7.03
C ILE A 176 16.22 17.32 -6.94
N ASN A 177 16.32 18.45 -7.65
CA ASN A 177 17.52 19.29 -7.65
C ASN A 177 17.61 20.21 -6.42
N ALA A 178 16.53 20.36 -5.65
CA ALA A 178 16.51 21.17 -4.43
C ALA A 178 17.01 20.39 -3.20
N LEU A 179 17.01 19.05 -3.26
CA LEU A 179 17.36 18.19 -2.13
C LEU A 179 18.70 18.51 -1.47
N PRO A 180 19.82 18.75 -2.20
CA PRO A 180 21.10 19.04 -1.55
C PRO A 180 21.03 20.28 -0.64
N SER A 181 20.40 21.35 -1.12
CA SER A 181 20.26 22.60 -0.36
C SER A 181 19.36 22.43 0.88
N LEU A 182 18.34 21.58 0.78
CA LEU A 182 17.44 21.30 1.90
C LEU A 182 18.11 20.43 2.98
N ALA A 183 19.06 19.57 2.60
CA ALA A 183 19.73 18.64 3.52
C ALA A 183 20.61 19.36 4.57
N GLU A 184 20.99 20.61 4.31
CA GLU A 184 21.67 21.46 5.29
C GLU A 184 20.80 21.71 6.53
N ARG A 185 19.49 21.83 6.34
CA ARG A 185 18.52 22.23 7.38
C ARG A 185 17.57 21.12 7.82
N TRP A 186 17.43 20.07 7.02
CA TRP A 186 16.46 19.00 7.24
C TRP A 186 17.12 17.63 7.12
N ASN A 187 16.61 16.66 7.87
CA ASN A 187 16.77 15.26 7.52
C ASN A 187 15.86 14.97 6.32
N ILE A 188 16.41 14.44 5.23
CA ILE A 188 15.62 14.17 4.02
C ILE A 188 15.48 12.68 3.81
N MET A 189 14.24 12.20 3.82
CA MET A 189 13.86 10.87 3.38
C MET A 189 13.11 10.94 2.06
N VAL A 190 13.38 10.02 1.14
CA VAL A 190 12.74 9.97 -0.17
C VAL A 190 12.22 8.57 -0.45
N THR A 191 10.99 8.47 -0.92
CA THR A 191 10.41 7.24 -1.48
C THR A 191 9.86 7.52 -2.88
N LEU A 192 10.01 6.57 -3.81
CA LEU A 192 9.56 6.73 -5.19
C LEU A 192 8.63 5.58 -5.59
N HIS A 193 7.79 5.85 -6.58
CA HIS A 193 6.99 4.81 -7.23
C HIS A 193 7.89 3.68 -7.77
N PRO A 194 7.48 2.40 -7.69
CA PRO A 194 8.28 1.26 -8.18
C PRO A 194 8.66 1.33 -9.67
N TRP A 195 7.85 2.01 -10.48
CA TRP A 195 8.10 2.20 -11.93
C TRP A 195 8.85 3.49 -12.28
N MET A 196 9.35 4.22 -11.27
CA MET A 196 10.12 5.44 -11.49
C MET A 196 11.34 5.17 -12.38
N ALA A 197 11.60 6.04 -13.36
CA ALA A 197 12.77 5.90 -14.22
C ALA A 197 14.08 5.81 -13.41
N VAL A 198 14.96 4.92 -13.87
CA VAL A 198 16.23 4.60 -13.21
C VAL A 198 17.10 5.84 -12.96
N LYS A 199 17.02 6.86 -13.84
CA LYS A 199 17.75 8.12 -13.67
C LYS A 199 17.43 8.81 -12.33
N TYR A 200 16.15 8.90 -11.95
CA TYR A 200 15.74 9.55 -10.70
C TYR A 200 16.18 8.75 -9.48
N VAL A 201 16.02 7.42 -9.54
CA VAL A 201 16.48 6.52 -8.47
C VAL A 201 17.98 6.66 -8.25
N LYS A 202 18.78 6.71 -9.32
CA LYS A 202 20.23 6.89 -9.24
C LYS A 202 20.60 8.25 -8.66
N THR A 203 19.98 9.33 -9.15
CA THR A 203 20.24 10.69 -8.65
C THR A 203 19.97 10.80 -7.15
N ILE A 204 18.80 10.34 -6.68
CA ILE A 204 18.44 10.42 -5.26
C ILE A 204 19.42 9.60 -4.41
N ARG A 205 19.77 8.38 -4.82
CA ARG A 205 20.73 7.55 -4.08
C ARG A 205 22.14 8.12 -4.03
N ALA A 206 22.52 8.91 -5.04
CA ALA A 206 23.82 9.56 -5.11
C ALA A 206 23.83 10.93 -4.41
N THR A 207 22.68 11.44 -3.96
CA THR A 207 22.58 12.77 -3.36
C THR A 207 23.03 12.73 -1.89
N PRO A 208 24.09 13.46 -1.51
CA PRO A 208 24.56 13.50 -0.12
C PRO A 208 23.48 14.04 0.83
N GLY A 209 23.38 13.48 2.03
CA GLY A 209 22.41 13.90 3.04
C GLY A 209 20.97 13.46 2.77
N VAL A 210 20.74 12.61 1.76
CA VAL A 210 19.40 12.09 1.42
C VAL A 210 19.32 10.59 1.67
N VAL A 211 18.27 10.17 2.38
CA VAL A 211 17.97 8.77 2.68
C VAL A 211 16.93 8.23 1.71
N PHE A 212 17.32 7.28 0.85
CA PHE A 212 16.38 6.59 -0.03
C PHE A 212 15.70 5.41 0.68
N LEU A 213 14.38 5.49 0.88
CA LEU A 213 13.59 4.52 1.62
C LEU A 213 13.15 3.32 0.76
N LYS A 214 13.10 2.15 1.40
CA LYS A 214 12.43 0.96 0.86
C LYS A 214 10.99 0.90 1.39
N GLN A 215 10.08 0.28 0.64
CA GLN A 215 8.66 0.16 1.02
C GLN A 215 8.42 -0.43 2.42
N ARG A 216 9.23 -1.40 2.84
CA ARG A 216 9.12 -2.03 4.17
C ARG A 216 9.40 -1.07 5.35
N ASP A 217 10.13 0.00 5.09
CA ASP A 217 10.54 0.98 6.09
C ASP A 217 9.61 2.21 6.08
N LEU A 218 8.67 2.28 5.12
CA LEU A 218 7.87 3.47 4.82
C LEU A 218 6.97 3.91 5.98
N LEU A 219 6.22 2.99 6.61
CA LEU A 219 5.30 3.36 7.70
C LEU A 219 6.05 4.00 8.89
N ARG A 220 7.18 3.40 9.30
CA ARG A 220 8.01 3.95 10.38
C ARG A 220 8.64 5.28 9.98
N ALA A 221 9.03 5.43 8.72
CA ALA A 221 9.53 6.70 8.20
C ALA A 221 8.45 7.79 8.17
N MET A 222 7.20 7.45 7.86
CA MET A 222 6.07 8.37 7.94
C MET A 222 5.88 8.87 9.38
N MET A 223 5.93 7.97 10.37
CA MET A 223 5.83 8.32 11.80
C MET A 223 7.00 9.16 12.32
N LEU A 224 8.15 9.16 11.63
CA LEU A 224 9.32 9.99 11.95
C LEU A 224 9.32 11.34 11.21
N ALA A 225 8.48 11.50 10.18
CA ALA A 225 8.48 12.70 9.36
C ALA A 225 7.67 13.80 10.05
N ASP A 226 8.25 15.01 10.11
CA ASP A 226 7.55 16.20 10.57
C ASP A 226 6.67 16.79 9.45
N VAL A 227 7.10 16.63 8.19
CA VAL A 227 6.36 17.08 7.00
C VAL A 227 6.51 16.07 5.87
N CYS A 228 5.41 15.76 5.18
CA CYS A 228 5.43 15.01 3.93
C CYS A 228 5.17 15.94 2.74
N ILE A 229 6.01 15.85 1.71
CA ILE A 229 5.88 16.60 0.45
C ILE A 229 5.71 15.59 -0.68
N GLY A 230 4.64 15.74 -1.46
CA GLY A 230 4.37 14.87 -2.60
C GLY A 230 3.42 15.48 -3.61
N ASP A 231 3.11 14.69 -4.63
CA ASP A 231 2.17 15.02 -5.70
C ASP A 231 0.89 14.17 -5.57
N GLN A 232 0.36 13.60 -6.66
CA GLN A 232 -0.83 12.74 -6.63
C GLN A 232 -0.54 11.31 -6.11
N SER A 233 0.18 11.22 -4.99
CA SER A 233 0.58 9.96 -4.37
C SER A 233 -0.40 9.56 -3.26
N SER A 234 -0.75 8.27 -3.19
CA SER A 234 -1.57 7.74 -2.08
C SER A 234 -0.86 7.87 -0.73
N ILE A 235 0.47 8.01 -0.72
CA ILE A 235 1.28 8.24 0.47
C ILE A 235 0.84 9.51 1.21
N LEU A 236 0.38 10.55 0.51
CA LEU A 236 -0.10 11.76 1.17
C LEU A 236 -1.31 11.48 2.08
N ALA A 237 -2.23 10.65 1.62
CA ALA A 237 -3.38 10.25 2.43
C ALA A 237 -2.97 9.34 3.60
N GLU A 238 -1.95 8.51 3.43
CA GLU A 238 -1.38 7.71 4.53
C GLU A 238 -0.72 8.59 5.59
N CYS A 239 -0.04 9.69 5.21
CA CYS A 239 0.59 10.64 6.13
C CYS A 239 -0.39 11.56 6.86
N CYS A 240 -1.63 11.69 6.40
CA CYS A 240 -2.65 12.53 7.04
C CYS A 240 -3.53 11.77 8.05
N ALA A 241 -3.36 10.45 8.16
CA ALA A 241 -4.05 9.63 9.15
C ALA A 241 -3.48 9.88 10.55
#